data_AF-A0A2V8C8R0-F1
#
_entry.id   AF-A0A2V8C8R0-F1
#
_cell.length_a   1.000
_cell.length_b   1.000
_cell.length_c   1.000
_cell.angle_alpha   90.00
_cell.angle_beta   90.00
_cell.angle_gamma   90.00
#
_symmetry.space_group_name_H-M   'P 1'
#
loop_
_entity.id
_entity.type
_entity.pdbx_description
1 polymer ?
#
loop_
_entity_poly.entity_id
_entity_poly.type
_entity_poly.pdbx_seq_one_letter_code
_entity_poly.pdbx_strand_id
1 'polypeptide(L)'
;MTRTAFGALVGLTAMILVAQVLVIQGQTATGRILGTVRDSTGAVLPGATVSATSLETRAVRTVVTDVAGTYQILSIAAGDYAVEATLSGFQTATRSPVTVTVGAAAVANFDLS
;
A
#
# COMPACT_ATOMS: atom_id res chain seq x y z
N MET A 1 -35.08 -39.37 -26.43
CA MET A 1 -33.70 -39.10 -25.95
C MET A 1 -33.33 -37.60 -25.97
N THR A 2 -34.30 -36.67 -26.02
CA THR A 2 -34.03 -35.21 -26.18
C THR A 2 -34.34 -34.36 -24.94
N ARG A 3 -35.18 -34.84 -24.01
CA ARG A 3 -35.61 -34.07 -22.82
C ARG A 3 -34.58 -34.06 -21.68
N THR A 4 -33.85 -35.16 -21.50
CA THR A 4 -32.78 -35.30 -20.49
C THR A 4 -31.54 -34.51 -20.88
N ALA A 5 -31.19 -34.46 -22.16
CA ALA A 5 -30.07 -33.67 -22.68
C ALA A 5 -30.31 -32.15 -22.52
N PHE A 6 -31.55 -31.69 -22.72
CA PHE A 6 -31.91 -30.27 -22.57
C PHE A 6 -31.85 -29.81 -21.10
N GLY A 7 -32.33 -30.63 -20.16
CA GLY A 7 -32.22 -30.33 -18.73
C GLY A 7 -30.79 -30.31 -18.21
N ALA A 8 -29.94 -31.21 -18.72
CA ALA A 8 -28.51 -31.23 -18.40
C ALA A 8 -27.77 -29.99 -18.94
N LEU A 9 -28.09 -29.54 -20.15
CA LEU A 9 -27.48 -28.35 -20.74
C LEU A 9 -27.86 -27.07 -19.98
N VAL A 10 -29.13 -26.93 -19.60
CA VAL A 10 -29.62 -25.80 -18.78
C VAL A 10 -28.97 -25.80 -17.39
N GLY A 11 -28.84 -26.97 -16.76
CA GLY A 11 -28.16 -27.12 -15.46
C GLY A 11 -26.68 -26.74 -15.52
N LEU A 12 -25.96 -27.18 -16.56
CA LEU A 12 -24.54 -26.85 -16.74
C LEU A 12 -24.34 -25.35 -16.97
N THR A 13 -25.22 -24.72 -17.75
CA THR A 13 -25.15 -23.28 -18.04
C THR A 13 -25.43 -22.45 -16.79
N ALA A 14 -26.42 -22.84 -15.98
CA ALA A 14 -26.71 -22.20 -14.70
C ALA A 14 -25.55 -22.34 -13.70
N MET A 15 -24.89 -23.50 -13.67
CA MET A 15 -23.74 -23.74 -12.78
C MET A 15 -22.52 -22.88 -13.17
N ILE A 16 -22.27 -22.68 -14.47
CA ILE A 16 -21.20 -21.82 -14.98
C ILE A 16 -21.47 -20.35 -14.63
N LEU A 17 -22.72 -19.89 -14.75
CA LEU A 17 -23.11 -18.52 -14.37
C LEU A 17 -22.95 -18.24 -12.87
N VAL A 18 -23.28 -19.21 -12.01
CA VAL A 18 -23.08 -19.09 -10.55
C VAL A 18 -21.59 -19.11 -10.19
N ALA A 19 -20.77 -19.91 -10.90
CA ALA A 19 -19.33 -19.95 -10.68
C ALA A 19 -18.62 -18.62 -11.04
N GLN A 20 -19.16 -17.83 -11.98
CA GLN A 20 -18.59 -16.53 -12.36
C GLN A 20 -18.82 -15.42 -11.32
N VAL A 21 -19.84 -15.54 -10.47
CA VAL A 21 -20.11 -14.57 -9.39
C VAL A 21 -19.04 -14.64 -8.27
N LEU A 22 -18.35 -15.77 -8.13
CA LEU A 22 -17.33 -15.99 -7.10
C LEU A 22 -15.96 -15.37 -7.42
N VAL A 23 -15.77 -14.78 -8.62
CA VAL A 23 -14.48 -14.24 -9.09
C VAL A 23 -14.49 -12.71 -9.15
N ILE A 24 -15.18 -12.04 -8.23
CA ILE A 24 -14.95 -10.61 -7.97
C ILE A 24 -13.88 -10.52 -6.88
N GLN A 25 -12.64 -10.84 -7.24
CA GLN A 25 -11.50 -10.40 -6.45
C GLN A 25 -11.19 -8.97 -6.91
N GLY A 26 -11.44 -7.99 -6.05
CA GLY A 26 -11.09 -6.61 -6.34
C GLY A 26 -9.57 -6.48 -6.45
N GLN A 27 -9.04 -6.27 -7.67
CA GLN A 27 -7.65 -5.85 -7.85
C GLN A 27 -7.44 -4.57 -7.03
N THR A 28 -6.78 -4.69 -5.88
CA THR A 28 -6.38 -3.51 -5.11
C THR A 28 -5.27 -2.85 -5.92
N ALA A 29 -5.58 -1.69 -6.47
CA ALA A 29 -4.62 -0.92 -7.22
C ALA A 29 -3.56 -0.42 -6.24
N THR A 30 -2.33 -0.93 -6.34
CA THR A 30 -1.25 -0.64 -5.39
C THR A 30 -0.17 0.22 -6.02
N GLY A 31 0.52 0.97 -5.18
CA GLY A 31 1.75 1.68 -5.48
C GLY A 31 2.78 1.45 -4.38
N ARG A 32 3.73 2.38 -4.27
CA ARG A 32 4.81 2.33 -3.26
C ARG A 32 5.16 3.73 -2.75
N ILE A 33 5.61 3.82 -1.52
CA ILE A 33 6.21 5.03 -0.95
C ILE A 33 7.68 4.70 -0.68
N LEU A 34 8.58 5.60 -1.06
CA LEU A 34 10.01 5.46 -0.80
C LEU A 34 10.62 6.79 -0.42
N GLY A 35 11.77 6.75 0.23
CA GLY A 35 12.49 7.97 0.59
C GLY A 35 13.67 7.68 1.49
N THR A 36 14.28 8.78 1.95
CA THR A 36 15.41 8.75 2.88
C THR A 36 15.08 9.61 4.10
N VAL A 37 15.53 9.15 5.27
CA VAL A 37 15.47 9.90 6.52
C VAL A 37 16.88 10.36 6.87
N ARG A 38 17.02 11.65 7.15
CA ARG A 38 18.28 12.31 7.53
C ARG A 38 18.07 13.19 8.75
N ASP A 39 19.15 13.67 9.35
CA ASP A 39 19.10 14.75 10.32
C ASP A 39 19.29 16.12 9.65
N SER A 40 19.11 17.20 10.43
CA SER A 40 19.33 18.58 9.98
C SER A 40 20.75 18.90 9.50
N THR A 41 21.74 18.06 9.80
CA THR A 41 23.13 18.19 9.32
C THR A 41 23.34 17.49 7.97
N GLY A 42 22.36 16.70 7.52
CA GLY A 42 22.39 15.92 6.29
C GLY A 42 22.91 14.50 6.48
N ALA A 43 23.18 14.05 7.71
CA ALA A 43 23.58 12.68 7.98
C ALA A 43 22.38 11.73 7.85
N VAL A 44 22.59 10.54 7.27
CA VAL A 44 21.53 9.53 7.14
C VAL A 44 21.21 8.91 8.50
N LEU A 45 19.93 8.65 8.73
CA LEU A 45 19.44 8.11 10.01
C LEU A 45 18.95 6.67 9.82
N PRO A 46 19.80 5.65 10.06
CA PRO A 46 19.37 4.26 10.10
C PRO A 46 18.55 3.98 11.36
N GLY A 47 17.59 3.05 11.27
CA GLY A 47 16.75 2.66 12.40
C GLY A 47 15.58 3.61 12.70
N ALA A 48 15.42 4.70 11.93
CA ALA A 48 14.22 5.54 11.99
C ALA A 48 12.98 4.75 11.56
N THR A 49 11.91 4.85 12.34
CA THR A 49 10.61 4.24 12.09
C THR A 49 9.77 5.18 11.23
N VAL A 50 9.30 4.68 10.08
CA VAL A 50 8.44 5.40 9.15
C VAL A 50 7.07 4.74 9.09
N SER A 51 6.02 5.50 9.40
CA SER A 51 4.63 5.06 9.43
C SER A 51 3.80 5.83 8.41
N ALA A 52 3.22 5.13 7.43
CA ALA A 52 2.25 5.68 6.50
C ALA A 52 0.83 5.30 6.93
N THR A 53 0.04 6.31 7.26
CA THR A 53 -1.38 6.19 7.63
C THR A 53 -2.25 6.62 6.46
N SER A 54 -3.11 5.73 5.97
CA SER A 54 -4.10 6.07 4.93
C SER A 54 -5.08 7.11 5.48
N LEU A 55 -5.26 8.22 4.78
CA LEU A 55 -6.21 9.25 5.19
C LEU A 55 -7.67 8.79 5.03
N GLU A 56 -7.91 7.87 4.11
CA GLU A 56 -9.23 7.29 3.82
C GLU A 56 -9.61 6.20 4.82
N THR A 57 -8.75 5.19 4.97
CA THR A 57 -9.09 3.97 5.75
C THR A 57 -8.49 3.94 7.14
N ARG A 58 -7.60 4.88 7.47
CA ARG A 58 -6.77 4.89 8.69
C ARG A 58 -5.91 3.63 8.88
N ALA A 59 -5.77 2.80 7.85
CA ALA A 59 -4.82 1.70 7.85
C ALA A 59 -3.39 2.22 7.93
N VAL A 60 -2.55 1.60 8.77
CA VAL A 60 -1.16 2.00 8.98
C VAL A 60 -0.21 0.95 8.42
N ARG A 61 0.82 1.41 7.71
CA ARG A 61 1.97 0.61 7.29
C ARG A 61 3.24 1.20 7.88
N THR A 62 3.98 0.39 8.63
CA THR A 62 5.21 0.83 9.28
C THR A 62 6.40 0.05 8.75
N VAL A 63 7.50 0.75 8.51
CA VAL A 63 8.80 0.20 8.11
C VAL A 63 9.91 0.90 8.88
N VAL A 64 11.09 0.30 8.89
CA VAL A 64 12.29 0.88 9.49
C VAL A 64 13.30 1.16 8.37
N THR A 65 14.00 2.28 8.48
CA THR A 65 15.07 2.66 7.55
C THR A 65 16.27 1.73 7.66
N ASP A 66 16.92 1.47 6.52
CA ASP A 66 18.13 0.67 6.43
C ASP A 66 19.39 1.44 6.83
N VAL A 67 20.57 0.82 6.66
CA VAL A 67 21.88 1.41 6.98
C VAL A 67 22.20 2.69 6.18
N ALA A 68 21.54 2.91 5.04
CA ALA A 68 21.67 4.11 4.23
C ALA A 68 20.59 5.15 4.56
N GLY A 69 19.82 4.95 5.64
CA GLY A 69 18.67 5.79 6.01
C GLY A 69 17.51 5.70 5.04
N THR A 70 17.50 4.71 4.14
CA THR A 70 16.49 4.58 3.08
C THR A 70 15.36 3.67 3.54
N TYR A 71 14.13 3.95 3.11
CA TYR A 71 12.98 3.10 3.38
C TYR A 71 12.11 2.91 2.14
N GLN A 72 11.35 1.82 2.14
CA GLN A 72 10.34 1.54 1.12
C GLN A 72 9.12 0.84 1.73
N ILE A 73 7.94 1.37 1.45
CA ILE A 73 6.64 0.77 1.75
C ILE A 73 6.06 0.29 0.42
N LEU A 74 6.10 -1.03 0.22
CA LEU A 74 5.69 -1.67 -1.02
C LEU A 74 4.23 -2.14 -0.95
N SER A 75 3.60 -2.29 -2.12
CA SER A 75 2.27 -2.88 -2.28
C SER A 75 1.19 -2.23 -1.39
N ILE A 76 1.24 -0.89 -1.28
CA ILE A 76 0.26 -0.11 -0.52
C ILE A 76 -0.85 0.38 -1.45
N ALA A 77 -2.10 0.42 -1.00
CA ALA A 77 -3.23 0.86 -1.84
C ALA A 77 -3.00 2.29 -2.34
N ALA A 78 -3.39 2.58 -3.59
CA ALA A 78 -3.40 3.94 -4.11
C ALA A 78 -4.34 4.82 -3.27
N GLY A 79 -3.97 6.08 -3.08
CA GLY A 79 -4.68 7.02 -2.21
C GLY A 79 -3.73 7.97 -1.48
N ASP A 80 -4.28 8.82 -0.62
CA ASP A 80 -3.51 9.79 0.15
C ASP A 80 -3.12 9.27 1.53
N TYR A 81 -1.87 9.53 1.91
CA TYR A 81 -1.29 9.08 3.17
C TYR A 81 -0.71 10.26 3.97
N ALA A 82 -0.88 10.21 5.30
CA ALA A 82 0.00 10.92 6.21
C ALA A 82 1.19 10.00 6.53
N VAL A 83 2.40 10.44 6.18
CA VAL A 83 3.63 9.69 6.44
C VAL A 83 4.41 10.39 7.54
N GLU A 84 4.76 9.64 8.56
CA GLU A 84 5.47 10.11 9.75
C GLU A 84 6.79 9.37 9.89
N ALA A 85 7.87 10.11 10.18
CA ALA A 85 9.18 9.56 10.50
C ALA A 85 9.55 9.90 11.93
N THR A 86 10.01 8.89 12.68
CA THR A 86 10.36 9.00 14.10
C THR A 86 11.66 8.26 14.39
N LEU A 87 12.46 8.80 15.30
CA LEU A 87 13.63 8.14 15.84
C LEU A 87 13.87 8.65 17.27
N SER A 88 14.24 7.77 18.20
CA SER A 88 14.48 8.17 19.59
C SER A 88 15.55 9.25 19.67
N GLY A 89 15.24 10.32 20.40
CA GLY A 89 16.13 11.49 20.52
C GLY A 89 15.92 12.57 19.46
N PHE A 90 15.02 12.35 18.49
CA PHE A 90 14.65 13.34 17.47
C PHE A 90 13.19 13.74 17.58
N GLN A 91 12.86 14.93 17.07
CA GLN A 91 11.49 15.34 16.85
C GLN A 91 10.87 14.57 15.68
N THR A 92 9.62 14.17 15.85
CA THR A 92 8.82 13.56 14.80
C THR A 92 8.62 14.52 13.62
N ALA A 93 8.83 14.04 12.40
CA ALA A 93 8.51 14.76 11.18
C ALA A 93 7.34 14.10 10.46
N THR A 94 6.38 14.89 9.98
CA THR A 94 5.18 14.41 9.29
C THR A 94 5.02 15.10 7.94
N ARG A 95 4.68 14.33 6.91
CA ARG A 95 4.27 14.80 5.58
C ARG A 95 2.87 14.32 5.27
N SER A 96 1.99 15.25 4.95
CA SER A 96 0.60 14.96 4.56
C SER A 96 0.06 16.06 3.64
N PRO A 97 -0.60 15.73 2.51
CA PRO A 97 -0.77 14.39 1.96
C PRO A 97 0.44 13.92 1.14
N VAL A 98 0.70 12.62 1.17
CA VAL A 98 1.57 11.91 0.21
C VAL A 98 0.66 11.04 -0.67
N THR A 99 0.49 11.45 -1.93
CA THR A 99 -0.40 10.77 -2.89
C THR A 99 0.31 9.58 -3.53
N VAL A 100 -0.25 8.39 -3.34
CA VAL A 100 0.21 7.15 -3.98
C VAL A 100 -0.67 6.85 -5.18
N THR A 101 -0.06 6.77 -6.37
CA THR A 101 -0.73 6.40 -7.62
C THR A 101 -0.45 4.94 -7.96
N VAL A 102 -1.39 4.32 -8.69
CA VAL A 102 -1.30 2.92 -9.12
C VAL A 102 -0.02 2.68 -9.93
N GLY A 103 0.76 1.67 -9.55
CA GLY A 103 2.03 1.29 -10.18
C GLY A 103 3.20 2.25 -9.96
N ALA A 104 2.95 3.44 -9.41
CA ALA A 104 3.93 4.51 -9.23
C ALA A 104 4.57 4.47 -7.84
N ALA A 105 5.71 5.16 -7.73
CA ALA A 105 6.39 5.42 -6.47
C ALA A 105 6.22 6.88 -6.06
N ALA A 106 5.66 7.11 -4.87
CA ALA A 106 5.65 8.41 -4.22
C ALA A 106 6.93 8.59 -3.40
N VAL A 107 7.56 9.76 -3.51
CA VAL A 107 8.80 10.08 -2.79
C VAL A 107 8.49 10.96 -1.58
N ALA A 108 8.88 10.52 -0.39
CA ALA A 108 8.76 11.29 0.84
C ALA A 108 10.07 11.22 1.63
N ASN A 109 10.85 12.30 1.56
CA ASN A 109 12.08 12.44 2.35
C ASN A 109 11.77 13.20 3.65
N PHE A 110 12.54 12.90 4.68
CA PHE A 110 12.40 13.52 6.00
C PHE A 110 13.76 13.98 6.52
N ASP A 111 13.77 15.18 7.08
CA ASP A 111 14.88 15.69 7.89
C ASP A 111 14.37 15.79 9.33
N LEU A 112 14.97 15.04 10.25
CA LEU A 112 14.65 15.04 11.66
C LEU A 112 15.56 16.04 12.40
N SER A 113 14.98 16.70 13.40
CA SER A 113 15.65 17.74 14.21
C SER A 113 15.70 17.40 15.68
#